data_AF-A0A843C4Y1-F1
#
_entry.id   AF-A0A843C4Y1-F1
#
_cell.length_a   1.000
_cell.length_b   1.000
_cell.length_c   1.000
_cell.angle_alpha   90.00
_cell.angle_beta   90.00
_cell.angle_gamma   90.00
#
_symmetry.space_group_name_H-M   'P 1'
#
loop_
_entity.id
_entity.type
_entity.pdbx_description
1 polymer ?
#
loop_
_entity_poly.entity_id
_entity_poly.type
_entity_poly.pdbx_seq_one_letter_code
_entity_poly.pdbx_strand_id
1 'polypeptide(L)'
;MAGNVHDISAEVDPANLISASTFIDAEQKLGDAKGQLTGAMMHSAVESYLAKKDLIDYEKDSEGGTRIPFYKEKRVIVDDAMAYDSGTKVAEAYLFGPGAIGLGNGSHPKIVPTEVDRNKQSLSGEEFLVNRKIFTLHPRGIKWLEDTVTGDTPSNIELEMAVNWERVY
;
A
#
# COMPACT_ATOMS: atom_id res chain seq x y z
N MET A 1 -13.88 -8.00 4.43
CA MET A 1 -12.93 -7.10 5.14
C MET A 1 -13.54 -6.34 6.34
N ALA A 2 -14.81 -6.56 6.72
CA ALA A 2 -15.53 -5.66 7.64
C ALA A 2 -14.98 -5.49 9.07
N GLY A 3 -14.15 -6.41 9.59
CA GLY A 3 -13.65 -6.32 10.97
C GLY A 3 -12.53 -5.30 11.20
N ASN A 4 -11.70 -5.03 10.19
CA ASN A 4 -10.47 -4.23 10.32
C ASN A 4 -10.53 -2.93 9.51
N VAL A 5 -11.74 -2.48 9.15
CA VAL A 5 -11.98 -1.21 8.47
C VAL A 5 -12.63 -0.28 9.48
N HIS A 6 -12.01 0.87 9.72
CA HIS A 6 -12.61 1.96 10.49
C HIS A 6 -12.98 3.07 9.51
N ASP A 7 -14.24 3.07 9.07
CA ASP A 7 -14.78 4.09 8.19
C ASP A 7 -15.46 5.17 9.03
N ILE A 8 -15.01 6.41 8.85
CA ILE A 8 -15.55 7.61 9.51
C ILE A 8 -16.16 8.59 8.49
N SER A 9 -16.19 8.24 7.20
CA SER A 9 -16.62 9.14 6.13
C SER A 9 -18.10 9.53 6.18
N ALA A 10 -18.93 8.68 6.80
CA ALA A 10 -20.37 8.89 6.96
C ALA A 10 -20.76 9.54 8.30
N GLU A 11 -19.80 9.81 9.19
CA GLU A 11 -20.05 10.39 10.51
C GLU A 11 -20.30 11.91 10.43
N VAL A 12 -20.81 12.49 11.52
CA VAL A 12 -21.07 13.94 11.62
C VAL A 12 -19.86 14.66 12.21
N ASP A 13 -19.55 15.85 11.70
CA ASP A 13 -18.50 16.73 12.26
C ASP A 13 -18.62 16.86 13.79
N PRO A 14 -17.54 16.66 14.57
CA PRO A 14 -16.13 16.50 14.18
C PRO A 14 -15.64 15.04 14.06
N ALA A 15 -16.53 14.04 14.16
CA ALA A 15 -16.17 12.62 14.18
C ALA A 15 -15.76 12.06 12.80
N ASN A 16 -16.10 12.77 11.73
CA ASN A 16 -15.69 12.50 10.35
C ASN A 16 -14.24 12.91 10.03
N LEU A 17 -13.56 13.61 10.94
CA LEU A 17 -12.21 14.11 10.73
C LEU A 17 -11.19 13.20 11.40
N ILE A 18 -10.07 12.99 10.70
CA ILE A 18 -8.93 12.29 11.29
C ILE A 18 -8.42 13.04 12.52
N SER A 19 -8.35 12.34 13.65
CA SER A 19 -7.94 12.87 14.93
C SER A 19 -7.26 11.78 15.75
N ALA A 20 -6.66 12.16 16.88
CA ALA A 20 -6.00 11.21 17.76
C ALA A 20 -6.97 10.12 18.26
N SER A 21 -8.23 10.44 18.50
CA SER A 21 -9.24 9.47 18.93
C SER A 21 -9.61 8.49 17.82
N THR A 22 -9.94 8.99 16.62
CA THR A 22 -10.32 8.11 15.49
C THR A 22 -9.16 7.20 15.06
N PHE A 23 -7.91 7.67 15.21
CA PHE A 23 -6.73 6.84 14.94
C PHE A 23 -6.55 5.73 15.98
N ILE A 24 -6.71 6.04 17.27
CA ILE A 24 -6.65 5.04 18.34
C ILE A 24 -7.79 4.02 18.20
N ASP A 25 -8.99 4.46 17.81
CA ASP A 25 -10.14 3.58 17.56
C ASP A 25 -9.89 2.63 16.39
N ALA A 26 -9.21 3.10 15.33
CA ALA A 26 -8.75 2.25 14.24
C ALA A 26 -7.72 1.21 14.69
N GLU A 27 -6.72 1.61 15.50
CA GLU A 27 -5.74 0.67 16.06
C GLU A 27 -6.38 -0.39 16.95
N GLN A 28 -7.38 0.01 17.74
CA GLN A 28 -8.07 -0.87 18.67
C GLN A 28 -8.89 -1.96 17.98
N LYS A 29 -9.20 -1.83 16.67
CA LYS A 29 -9.82 -2.91 15.87
C LYS A 29 -8.97 -4.18 15.83
N LEU A 30 -7.64 -4.06 15.96
CA LEU A 30 -6.73 -5.20 16.06
C LEU A 30 -6.54 -5.73 17.49
N GLY A 31 -7.14 -5.09 18.50
CA GLY A 31 -7.06 -5.54 19.87
C GLY A 31 -5.65 -5.52 20.45
N ASP A 32 -5.19 -6.67 20.93
CA ASP A 32 -3.85 -6.86 21.52
C ASP A 32 -2.72 -6.74 20.48
N ALA A 33 -3.00 -7.07 19.22
CA ALA A 33 -2.04 -6.99 18.13
C ALA A 33 -1.71 -5.54 17.68
N LYS A 34 -2.35 -4.51 18.25
CA LYS A 34 -2.10 -3.10 17.89
C LYS A 34 -0.63 -2.68 18.08
N GLY A 35 0.08 -3.31 19.02
CA GLY A 35 1.51 -3.06 19.24
C GLY A 35 2.41 -3.50 18.08
N GLN A 36 1.92 -4.36 17.19
CA GLN A 36 2.67 -4.85 16.02
C GLN A 36 2.58 -3.90 14.81
N LEU A 37 1.68 -2.92 14.85
CA LEU A 37 1.61 -1.88 13.83
C LEU A 37 2.79 -0.91 14.02
N THR A 38 3.53 -0.64 12.96
CA THR A 38 4.72 0.22 13.02
C THR A 38 4.68 1.37 12.02
N GLY A 39 3.85 1.26 10.98
CA GLY A 39 3.73 2.25 9.93
C GLY A 39 2.28 2.65 9.64
N ALA A 40 2.11 3.90 9.23
CA ALA A 40 0.87 4.43 8.68
C ALA A 40 1.18 5.04 7.31
N MET A 41 0.45 4.63 6.27
CA MET A 41 0.51 5.22 4.94
C MET A 41 -0.69 6.14 4.74
N MET A 42 -0.45 7.37 4.27
CA MET A 42 -1.51 8.35 4.04
C MET A 42 -1.17 9.28 2.87
N HIS A 43 -2.22 9.88 2.29
CA HIS A 43 -2.09 10.91 1.27
C HIS A 43 -1.51 12.22 1.85
N SER A 44 -0.77 12.99 1.05
CA SER A 44 -0.13 14.25 1.46
C SER A 44 -1.09 15.29 2.04
N ALA A 45 -2.31 15.37 1.49
CA ALA A 45 -3.36 16.25 2.02
C ALA A 45 -3.76 15.92 3.48
N VAL A 46 -3.75 14.63 3.84
CA VAL A 46 -4.06 14.15 5.20
C VAL A 46 -2.90 14.48 6.14
N GLU A 47 -1.67 14.25 5.71
CA GLU A 47 -0.47 14.62 6.45
C GLU A 47 -0.46 16.13 6.74
N SER A 48 -0.72 16.96 5.72
CA SER A 48 -0.75 18.41 5.86
C SER A 48 -1.87 18.89 6.79
N TYR A 49 -2.98 18.17 6.85
CA TYR A 49 -4.06 18.46 7.80
C TYR A 49 -3.64 18.16 9.25
N LEU A 50 -2.99 17.01 9.48
CA LEU A 50 -2.48 16.63 10.79
C LEU A 50 -1.33 17.56 11.24
N ALA A 51 -0.45 17.95 10.32
CA ALA A 51 0.63 18.90 10.55
C ALA A 51 0.09 20.27 10.97
N LYS A 52 -0.98 20.77 10.33
CA LYS A 52 -1.65 22.05 10.72
C LYS A 52 -2.25 22.02 12.13
N LYS A 53 -2.50 20.84 12.69
CA LYS A 53 -3.02 20.65 14.05
C LYS A 53 -1.91 20.37 15.07
N ASP A 54 -0.64 20.45 14.67
CA ASP A 54 0.52 20.11 15.50
C ASP A 54 0.44 18.69 16.09
N LEU A 55 -0.14 17.76 15.31
CA LEU A 55 -0.35 16.38 15.74
C LEU A 55 0.75 15.42 15.27
N ILE A 56 1.63 15.86 14.36
CA ILE A 56 2.75 15.07 13.83
C ILE A 56 4.04 15.52 14.50
N ASP A 57 4.76 14.55 15.05
CA ASP A 57 6.10 14.75 15.59
C ASP A 57 7.12 14.50 14.48
N TYR A 58 8.01 15.46 14.27
CA TYR A 58 9.09 15.33 13.29
C TYR A 58 10.39 15.06 14.01
N GLU A 59 10.79 13.80 14.04
CA GLU A 59 12.10 13.42 14.56
C GLU A 59 13.17 13.60 13.46
N LYS A 60 14.33 14.11 13.87
CA LYS A 60 15.50 14.20 13.00
C LYS A 60 16.35 12.96 13.19
N ASP A 61 16.76 12.37 12.07
CA ASP A 61 17.73 11.29 12.09
C ASP A 61 19.08 11.77 12.67
N SER A 62 19.81 10.87 13.30
CA SER A 62 21.08 11.13 13.99
C SER A 62 22.17 11.70 13.06
N GLU A 63 22.00 11.57 11.75
CA GLU A 63 22.93 12.07 10.72
C GLU A 63 22.51 13.42 10.11
N GLY A 64 21.48 14.08 10.67
CA GLY A 64 21.00 15.37 10.15
C GLY A 64 20.21 15.26 8.85
N GLY A 65 19.67 14.08 8.56
CA GLY A 65 18.86 13.79 7.37
C GLY A 65 17.45 14.41 7.38
N THR A 66 16.68 14.04 6.36
CA THR A 66 15.28 14.46 6.18
C THR A 66 14.44 14.10 7.41
N ARG A 67 13.57 15.02 7.83
CA ARG A 67 12.65 14.82 8.96
C ARG A 67 11.76 13.62 8.69
N ILE A 68 11.69 12.70 9.65
CA ILE A 68 10.81 11.54 9.56
C ILE A 68 9.52 11.90 10.33
N PRO A 69 8.36 11.96 9.66
CA PRO A 69 7.10 12.21 10.34
C PRO A 69 6.67 10.96 11.14
N PHE A 70 6.36 11.17 12.40
CA PHE A 70 5.75 10.20 13.29
C PHE A 70 4.38 10.68 13.73
N TYR A 71 3.44 9.74 13.78
CA TYR A 71 2.12 9.96 14.33
C TYR A 71 1.81 8.84 15.32
N LYS A 72 1.67 9.18 16.61
CA LYS A 72 1.39 8.21 17.68
C LYS A 72 2.35 7.02 17.70
N GLU A 73 3.65 7.32 17.68
CA GLU A 73 4.74 6.31 17.65
C GLU A 73 4.74 5.41 16.39
N LYS A 74 3.93 5.73 15.38
CA LYS A 74 3.92 5.06 14.08
C LYS A 74 4.62 5.94 13.05
N ARG A 75 5.46 5.33 12.22
CA ARG A 75 6.12 6.04 11.13
C ARG A 75 5.11 6.37 10.04
N VAL A 76 5.02 7.64 9.65
CA VAL A 76 4.16 8.07 8.54
C VAL A 76 4.90 7.94 7.21
N ILE A 77 4.28 7.29 6.24
CA ILE A 77 4.71 7.22 4.85
C ILE A 77 3.72 8.02 4.01
N VAL A 78 4.21 9.03 3.32
CA VAL A 78 3.39 9.93 2.50
C VAL A 78 3.50 9.49 1.04
N ASP A 79 2.34 9.28 0.39
CA ASP A 79 2.26 8.95 -1.04
C ASP A 79 1.04 9.64 -1.68
N ASP A 80 1.26 10.34 -2.79
CA ASP A 80 0.21 11.04 -3.55
C ASP A 80 -0.61 10.08 -4.44
N ALA A 81 -0.13 8.85 -4.68
CA ALA A 81 -0.87 7.84 -5.43
C ALA A 81 -1.99 7.18 -4.60
N MET A 82 -2.08 7.49 -3.31
CA MET A 82 -3.17 7.04 -2.45
C MET A 82 -4.52 7.63 -2.85
N ALA A 83 -5.58 6.84 -2.66
CA ALA A 83 -6.95 7.28 -2.95
C ALA A 83 -7.31 8.51 -2.09
N TYR A 84 -7.54 9.63 -2.77
CA TYR A 84 -8.02 10.88 -2.19
C TYR A 84 -9.03 11.54 -3.14
N ASP A 85 -10.26 11.71 -2.67
CA ASP A 85 -11.28 12.45 -3.40
C ASP A 85 -11.23 13.93 -3.00
N SER A 86 -10.84 14.80 -3.92
CA SER A 86 -10.75 16.25 -3.66
C SER A 86 -12.10 16.94 -3.47
N GLY A 87 -13.20 16.36 -3.96
CA GLY A 87 -14.55 16.89 -3.82
C GLY A 87 -15.15 16.57 -2.45
N THR A 88 -15.09 15.31 -2.04
CA THR A 88 -15.61 14.85 -0.73
C THR A 88 -14.59 14.96 0.41
N LYS A 89 -13.30 15.15 0.09
CA LYS A 89 -12.15 15.13 1.02
C LYS A 89 -11.98 13.80 1.76
N VAL A 90 -12.56 12.73 1.21
CA VAL A 90 -12.40 11.37 1.74
C VAL A 90 -11.03 10.85 1.30
N ALA A 91 -10.29 10.29 2.26
CA ALA A 91 -8.98 9.72 2.06
C ALA A 91 -8.93 8.31 2.64
N GLU A 92 -8.17 7.43 2.00
CA GLU A 92 -7.80 6.16 2.61
C GLU A 92 -6.48 6.31 3.39
N ALA A 93 -6.34 5.57 4.48
CA ALA A 93 -5.10 5.46 5.23
C ALA A 93 -4.89 4.00 5.65
N TYR A 94 -3.68 3.49 5.45
CA TYR A 94 -3.34 2.10 5.76
C TYR A 94 -2.42 2.02 6.97
N LEU A 95 -2.85 1.29 8.00
CA LEU A 95 -2.01 0.92 9.14
C LEU A 95 -1.42 -0.46 8.89
N PHE A 96 -0.10 -0.59 9.00
CA PHE A 96 0.57 -1.86 8.75
C PHE A 96 1.76 -2.12 9.68
N GLY A 97 2.00 -3.40 9.93
CA GLY A 97 3.19 -3.90 10.61
C GLY A 97 4.24 -4.42 9.63
N PRO A 98 5.46 -4.71 10.11
CA PRO A 98 6.52 -5.26 9.28
C PRO A 98 6.11 -6.64 8.73
N GLY A 99 6.45 -6.90 7.47
CA GLY A 99 6.22 -8.21 6.84
C GLY A 99 4.76 -8.52 6.50
N ALA A 100 3.90 -7.51 6.38
CA ALA A 100 2.51 -7.68 5.93
C ALA A 100 2.43 -8.30 4.51
N ILE A 101 3.39 -7.98 3.65
CA ILE A 101 3.47 -8.49 2.28
C ILE A 101 4.78 -9.27 2.10
N GLY A 102 4.65 -10.51 1.59
CA GLY A 102 5.78 -11.30 1.13
C GLY A 102 6.09 -10.99 -0.33
N LEU A 103 7.36 -10.67 -0.61
CA LEU A 103 7.89 -10.55 -1.97
C LEU A 103 8.85 -11.71 -2.23
N GLY A 104 8.55 -12.51 -3.26
CA GLY A 104 9.46 -13.49 -3.84
C GLY A 104 9.89 -13.02 -5.22
N ASN A 105 11.20 -12.88 -5.47
CA ASN A 105 11.69 -12.65 -6.83
C ASN A 105 11.99 -14.02 -7.46
N GLY A 106 11.34 -14.29 -8.59
CA GLY A 106 11.55 -15.53 -9.35
C GLY A 106 12.57 -15.34 -10.46
N SER A 107 13.09 -16.45 -10.98
CA SER A 107 13.85 -16.49 -12.23
C SER A 107 13.42 -17.69 -13.05
N HIS A 108 13.34 -17.53 -14.37
CA HIS A 108 13.06 -18.63 -15.29
C HIS A 108 14.15 -18.67 -16.37
N PRO A 109 14.76 -19.83 -16.67
CA PRO A 109 15.85 -19.94 -17.66
C PRO A 109 15.53 -19.48 -19.08
N LYS A 110 14.25 -19.24 -19.39
CA LYS A 110 13.75 -18.81 -20.71
C LYS A 110 13.48 -17.31 -20.77
N ILE A 111 13.55 -16.62 -19.63
CA ILE A 111 13.30 -15.19 -19.51
C ILE A 111 14.65 -14.55 -19.19
N VAL A 112 15.26 -13.98 -20.22
CA VAL A 112 16.47 -13.18 -20.04
C VAL A 112 16.04 -11.82 -19.49
N PRO A 113 16.60 -11.38 -18.34
CA PRO A 113 16.13 -10.15 -17.68
C PRO A 113 16.33 -8.88 -18.50
N THR A 114 17.40 -8.81 -19.29
CA THR A 114 17.73 -7.65 -20.10
C THR A 114 18.24 -8.11 -21.46
N GLU A 115 17.54 -7.72 -22.52
CA GLU A 115 17.90 -8.03 -23.91
C GLU A 115 17.96 -6.74 -24.72
N VAL A 116 18.94 -6.66 -25.62
CA VAL A 116 19.02 -5.61 -26.63
C VAL A 116 18.76 -6.26 -27.97
N ASP A 117 17.82 -5.72 -28.73
CA ASP A 117 17.52 -6.19 -30.08
C ASP A 117 17.43 -5.03 -31.07
N ARG A 118 17.68 -5.33 -32.35
CA ARG A 118 17.68 -4.35 -33.43
C ARG A 118 16.76 -4.78 -34.55
N ASN A 119 15.76 -3.94 -34.86
CA ASN A 119 14.87 -4.20 -35.99
C ASN A 119 15.55 -3.81 -37.30
N LYS A 120 16.13 -4.80 -37.98
CA LYS A 120 16.80 -4.64 -39.28
C LYS A 120 15.84 -4.30 -40.44
N GLN A 121 14.53 -4.43 -40.25
CA GLN A 121 13.51 -4.14 -41.26
C GLN A 121 12.90 -2.72 -41.11
N SER A 122 13.17 -2.01 -40.01
CA SER A 122 12.80 -0.59 -39.91
C SER A 122 13.79 0.24 -40.74
N LEU A 123 13.27 1.05 -41.68
CA LEU A 123 14.07 1.97 -42.51
C LEU A 123 14.84 3.00 -41.66
N SER A 124 14.44 3.21 -40.41
CA SER A 124 15.00 4.21 -39.49
C SER A 124 16.03 3.65 -38.49
N GLY A 125 16.35 2.35 -38.54
CA GLY A 125 17.40 1.76 -37.70
C GLY A 125 17.06 1.76 -36.21
N GLU A 126 15.93 1.16 -35.84
CA GLU A 126 15.45 1.11 -34.45
C GLU A 126 16.17 0.04 -33.61
N GLU A 127 16.50 0.42 -32.37
CA GLU A 127 17.07 -0.45 -31.33
C GLU A 127 16.14 -0.46 -30.11
N PHE A 128 15.95 -1.65 -29.53
CA PHE A 128 15.06 -1.88 -28.40
C PHE A 128 15.86 -2.43 -27.23
N LEU A 129 15.59 -1.90 -26.05
CA LEU A 129 16.03 -2.48 -24.78
C LEU A 129 14.80 -3.07 -24.08
N VAL A 130 14.78 -4.38 -23.91
CA VAL A 130 13.69 -5.10 -23.27
C VAL A 130 14.14 -5.53 -21.87
N ASN A 131 13.42 -5.06 -20.84
CA ASN A 131 13.60 -5.54 -19.47
C ASN A 131 12.41 -6.39 -19.03
N ARG A 132 12.70 -7.55 -18.44
CA ARG A 132 11.69 -8.50 -17.93
C ARG A 132 12.03 -8.87 -16.50
N LYS A 133 11.04 -8.77 -15.60
CA LYS A 133 11.15 -9.16 -14.20
C LYS A 133 10.01 -10.09 -13.84
N ILE A 134 10.34 -11.14 -13.09
CA ILE A 134 9.35 -12.08 -12.53
C ILE A 134 9.36 -11.88 -11.02
N PHE A 135 8.18 -11.60 -10.47
CA PHE A 135 8.01 -11.49 -9.03
C PHE A 135 6.68 -12.09 -8.61
N THR A 136 6.62 -12.51 -7.37
CA THR A 136 5.44 -13.05 -6.70
C THR A 136 5.23 -12.18 -5.47
N LEU A 137 4.02 -11.65 -5.34
CA LEU A 137 3.64 -10.82 -4.22
C LEU A 137 2.43 -11.45 -3.54
N HIS A 138 2.51 -11.66 -2.23
CA HIS A 138 1.45 -12.32 -1.49
C HIS A 138 1.22 -11.64 -0.13
N PRO A 139 -0.01 -11.18 0.15
CA PRO A 139 -0.36 -10.70 1.49
C PRO A 139 -0.46 -11.88 2.45
N ARG A 140 0.22 -11.79 3.61
CA ARG A 140 0.18 -12.86 4.61
C ARG A 140 -1.19 -12.94 5.29
N GLY A 141 -1.61 -14.15 5.66
CA GLY A 141 -2.91 -14.39 6.33
C GLY A 141 -4.10 -14.46 5.37
N ILE A 142 -3.86 -14.47 4.07
CA ILE A 142 -4.88 -14.64 3.03
C ILE A 142 -4.45 -15.77 2.12
N LYS A 143 -5.33 -16.72 1.87
CA LYS A 143 -5.16 -17.80 0.89
C LYS A 143 -5.77 -17.37 -0.44
N TRP A 144 -5.06 -17.65 -1.52
CA TRP A 144 -5.58 -17.50 -2.88
C TRP A 144 -6.47 -18.70 -3.22
N LEU A 145 -7.65 -18.41 -3.75
CA LEU A 145 -8.60 -19.37 -4.32
C LEU A 145 -8.61 -19.19 -5.83
N GLU A 146 -8.37 -20.27 -6.58
CA GLU A 146 -8.42 -20.25 -8.06
C GLU A 146 -9.86 -20.39 -8.60
N ASP A 147 -10.84 -19.74 -7.97
CA ASP A 147 -12.27 -20.01 -8.22
C ASP A 147 -12.73 -19.43 -9.58
N THR A 148 -12.34 -18.20 -9.89
CA THR A 148 -12.64 -17.56 -11.18
C THR A 148 -11.37 -17.16 -11.92
N VAL A 149 -10.49 -18.12 -12.20
CA VAL A 149 -9.25 -17.90 -12.96
C VAL A 149 -9.31 -18.66 -14.29
N THR A 150 -9.11 -17.94 -15.39
CA THR A 150 -9.24 -18.51 -16.75
C THR A 150 -7.93 -19.02 -17.34
N GLY A 151 -6.77 -18.55 -16.86
CA GLY A 151 -5.45 -18.94 -17.37
C GLY A 151 -4.53 -19.58 -16.32
N ASP A 152 -3.33 -19.99 -16.75
CA ASP A 152 -2.31 -20.58 -15.85
C ASP A 152 -1.76 -19.58 -14.82
N THR A 153 -1.90 -18.29 -15.08
CA THR A 153 -1.54 -17.20 -14.17
C THR A 153 -2.67 -16.18 -14.12
N PRO A 154 -3.05 -15.67 -12.94
CA PRO A 154 -4.13 -14.72 -12.82
C PRO A 154 -3.76 -13.37 -13.45
N SER A 155 -4.74 -12.75 -14.11
CA SER A 155 -4.66 -11.38 -14.61
C SER A 155 -4.90 -10.37 -13.48
N ASN A 156 -4.53 -9.10 -13.70
CA ASN A 156 -4.78 -8.03 -12.72
C ASN A 156 -6.27 -7.89 -12.37
N ILE A 157 -7.16 -8.10 -13.35
CA ILE A 157 -8.61 -8.05 -13.15
C ILE A 157 -9.08 -9.17 -12.21
N GLU A 158 -8.56 -10.39 -12.40
CA GLU A 158 -8.90 -11.54 -11.54
C GLU A 158 -8.30 -11.40 -10.13
N LEU A 159 -7.13 -10.76 -9.99
CA LEU A 159 -6.51 -10.45 -8.70
C LEU A 159 -7.32 -9.42 -7.89
N GLU A 160 -8.00 -8.49 -8.55
CA GLU A 160 -8.87 -7.49 -7.89
C GLU A 160 -10.18 -8.11 -7.35
N MET A 161 -10.58 -9.28 -7.85
CA MET A 161 -11.84 -9.91 -7.44
C MET A 161 -11.74 -10.55 -6.05
N ALA A 162 -12.57 -10.07 -5.12
CA ALA A 162 -12.61 -10.56 -3.75
C ALA A 162 -12.96 -12.06 -3.61
N VAL A 163 -13.64 -12.65 -4.60
CA VAL A 163 -14.01 -14.08 -4.59
C VAL A 163 -12.80 -15.00 -4.62
N ASN A 164 -11.68 -14.54 -5.19
CA ASN A 164 -10.45 -15.33 -5.29
C ASN A 164 -9.58 -15.26 -4.02
N TRP A 165 -10.08 -14.66 -2.93
CA TRP A 165 -9.32 -14.47 -1.70
C TRP A 165 -10.10 -14.96 -0.47
N GLU A 166 -9.51 -15.87 0.28
CA GLU A 166 -10.04 -16.37 1.55
C GLU A 166 -9.10 -16.03 2.69
N ARG A 167 -9.61 -15.57 3.83
CA ARG A 167 -8.78 -15.32 5.01
C ARG A 167 -8.50 -16.64 5.73
N VAL A 168 -7.23 -16.92 5.99
CA VAL A 168 -6.81 -18.10 6.75
C VAL A 168 -5.89 -17.63 7.86
N TYR A 169 -6.32 -17.84 9.10
CA TYR A 169 -5.63 -17.48 10.33
C TYR A 169 -4.63 -18.56 10.74
#